data_AF-Q4VA48-F1
#
_entry.id   AF-Q4VA48-F1
#
_cell.length_a   1.000
_cell.length_b   1.000
_cell.length_c   1.000
_cell.angle_alpha   90.00
_cell.angle_beta   90.00
_cell.angle_gamma   90.00
#
_symmetry.space_group_name_H-M   'P 1'
#
loop_
_entity.id
_entity.type
_entity.pdbx_description
1 polymer ?
#
loop_
_entity_poly.entity_id
_entity_poly.type
_entity_poly.pdbx_seq_one_letter_code
_entity_poly.pdbx_strand_id
1 'polypeptide(L)'
;MPLTPPIAVRFTVNPSDPALTPPTALGPAHTALTLTVITALALPLMPGHTHSPHINYSDSRHGSPVTPPLFQVIQRIFYTVNRSWSGMISREELRRSSFLQAVSQLEVEPDINRMTSFFSYEHFYVIYCKFWELDLDRDLTIDRSDLARHGDGAISSRMIDRIFSGAVTRARLPRKVGKLSYADFVWFLLSEEDKTTPTSTEYWFRCMDLDGDGALSMFELEFFYEEQAQRMAARGVEPLPFHDLARQVLDLVAPRCPGRITLRDLKQCGLAGEFFDAFFNVDKYLAREQREQAGTPQDTDSDPAASAWDRYAAEEYDFLVAEEAMAEDDDDHDEGPCPL
;
A
#
# COMPACT_ATOMS: atom_id res chain seq x y z
N MET A 1 28.19 -35.25 16.81
CA MET A 1 27.23 -34.13 16.65
C MET A 1 27.92 -32.84 17.05
N PRO A 2 28.07 -31.89 16.12
CA PRO A 2 27.97 -30.48 16.47
C PRO A 2 26.96 -29.75 15.57
N LEU A 3 26.27 -28.80 16.19
CA LEU A 3 25.20 -27.97 15.64
C LEU A 3 25.74 -27.03 14.54
N THR A 4 25.06 -27.01 13.40
CA THR A 4 25.26 -26.05 12.31
C THR A 4 24.79 -24.64 12.69
N PRO A 5 25.55 -23.57 12.37
CA PRO A 5 25.11 -22.19 12.53
C PRO A 5 24.06 -21.80 11.45
N PRO A 6 23.26 -20.74 11.67
CA PRO A 6 22.20 -20.33 10.74
C PRO A 6 22.78 -19.79 9.43
N ILE A 7 22.28 -20.31 8.31
CA ILE A 7 22.60 -19.86 6.96
C ILE A 7 21.87 -18.54 6.69
N ALA A 8 22.65 -17.48 6.48
CA ALA A 8 22.18 -16.19 5.97
C ALA A 8 21.96 -16.31 4.45
N VAL A 9 20.76 -16.00 3.98
CA VAL A 9 20.48 -15.84 2.55
C VAL A 9 20.85 -14.41 2.16
N ARG A 10 21.97 -14.26 1.42
CA ARG A 10 22.33 -13.06 0.68
C ARG A 10 21.93 -13.26 -0.78
N PHE A 11 21.20 -12.32 -1.35
CA PHE A 11 21.04 -12.21 -2.80
C PHE A 11 22.21 -11.39 -3.35
N THR A 12 23.07 -12.02 -4.15
CA THR A 12 24.02 -11.33 -5.04
C THR A 12 24.12 -12.12 -6.33
N VAL A 13 23.77 -11.49 -7.46
CA VAL A 13 23.97 -12.04 -8.81
C VAL A 13 25.28 -11.47 -9.35
N ASN A 14 26.22 -12.35 -9.73
CA ASN A 14 27.40 -11.98 -10.52
C ASN A 14 27.53 -12.97 -11.70
N PRO A 15 27.52 -12.54 -12.98
CA PRO A 15 27.33 -13.45 -14.12
C PRO A 15 28.60 -14.05 -14.72
N SER A 16 29.77 -13.93 -14.08
CA SER A 16 31.08 -14.17 -14.74
C SER A 16 31.93 -15.30 -14.13
N ASP A 17 31.36 -16.24 -13.37
CA ASP A 17 32.11 -17.33 -12.75
C ASP A 17 32.08 -18.61 -13.62
N PRO A 18 33.23 -19.10 -14.13
CA PRO A 18 33.31 -20.27 -15.03
C PRO A 18 33.03 -21.63 -14.34
N ALA A 19 32.50 -21.64 -13.11
CA ALA A 19 32.10 -22.84 -12.38
C ALA A 19 30.65 -23.31 -12.63
N LEU A 20 29.97 -22.79 -13.66
CA LEU A 20 28.66 -23.28 -14.12
C LEU A 20 28.79 -24.53 -15.02
N THR A 21 29.16 -25.65 -14.40
CA THR A 21 28.59 -26.95 -14.78
C THR A 21 27.73 -27.43 -13.61
N PRO A 22 26.47 -27.87 -13.83
CA PRO A 22 25.55 -28.08 -12.73
C PRO A 22 25.91 -29.36 -11.97
N PRO A 23 26.02 -29.35 -10.64
CA PRO A 23 25.86 -30.56 -9.87
C PRO A 23 24.37 -30.82 -9.70
N THR A 24 23.99 -32.01 -10.13
CA THR A 24 22.71 -32.68 -10.01
C THR A 24 22.06 -32.49 -8.63
N ALA A 25 20.73 -32.32 -8.65
CA ALA A 25 19.78 -32.46 -7.54
C ALA A 25 19.62 -31.27 -6.57
N LEU A 26 18.75 -30.30 -6.95
CA LEU A 26 17.78 -29.62 -6.06
C LEU A 26 16.71 -28.88 -6.89
N GLY A 27 15.70 -29.64 -7.36
CA GLY A 27 14.30 -29.21 -7.55
C GLY A 27 13.89 -28.33 -8.76
N PRO A 28 13.02 -28.81 -9.68
CA PRO A 28 12.42 -28.01 -10.77
C PRO A 28 11.42 -26.92 -10.32
N ALA A 29 10.95 -26.94 -9.07
CA ALA A 29 9.88 -26.07 -8.59
C ALA A 29 10.30 -24.60 -8.33
N HIS A 30 11.56 -24.36 -7.93
CA HIS A 30 12.02 -23.01 -7.58
C HIS A 30 12.31 -22.16 -8.83
N THR A 31 12.90 -22.80 -9.84
CA THR A 31 13.16 -22.20 -11.16
C THR A 31 11.86 -21.94 -11.90
N ALA A 32 10.89 -22.85 -11.80
CA ALA A 32 9.54 -22.66 -12.33
C ALA A 32 8.85 -21.46 -11.69
N LEU A 33 8.83 -21.34 -10.36
CA LEU A 33 8.21 -20.19 -9.65
C LEU A 33 8.76 -18.82 -10.10
N THR A 34 10.09 -18.72 -10.23
CA THR A 34 10.74 -17.47 -10.66
C THR A 34 10.48 -17.18 -12.14
N LEU A 35 10.51 -18.20 -13.01
CA LEU A 35 10.14 -18.05 -14.41
C LEU A 35 8.66 -17.73 -14.56
N THR A 36 7.74 -18.38 -13.87
CA THR A 36 6.29 -18.14 -13.96
C THR A 36 5.94 -16.73 -13.50
N VAL A 37 6.50 -16.23 -12.39
CA VAL A 37 6.25 -14.84 -11.95
C VAL A 37 6.84 -13.82 -12.91
N ILE A 38 8.06 -14.06 -13.43
CA ILE A 38 8.70 -13.16 -14.41
C ILE A 38 7.96 -13.21 -15.75
N THR A 39 7.55 -14.40 -16.21
CA THR A 39 6.83 -14.62 -17.47
C THR A 39 5.41 -14.09 -17.39
N ALA A 40 4.69 -14.30 -16.29
CA ALA A 40 3.33 -13.76 -16.08
C ALA A 40 3.32 -12.23 -15.95
N LEU A 41 4.39 -11.62 -15.42
CA LEU A 41 4.54 -10.16 -15.36
C LEU A 41 5.12 -9.56 -16.65
N ALA A 42 5.75 -10.36 -17.50
CA ALA A 42 6.21 -9.96 -18.83
C ALA A 42 5.15 -10.20 -19.92
N LEU A 43 4.16 -11.07 -19.69
CA LEU A 43 3.11 -11.41 -20.65
C LEU A 43 2.14 -10.26 -21.00
N PRO A 44 1.81 -9.31 -20.10
CA PRO A 44 0.99 -8.15 -20.44
C PRO A 44 1.68 -7.17 -21.40
N LEU A 45 2.97 -7.35 -21.69
CA LEU A 45 3.75 -6.48 -22.59
C LEU A 45 3.64 -6.89 -24.07
N MET A 46 2.59 -7.60 -24.49
CA MET A 46 2.36 -8.00 -25.88
C MET A 46 1.01 -7.47 -26.40
N PRO A 47 0.93 -7.12 -27.69
CA PRO A 47 0.50 -5.81 -28.16
C PRO A 47 -1.03 -5.68 -28.23
N GLY A 48 -1.55 -4.67 -27.55
CA GLY A 48 -2.97 -4.35 -27.52
C GLY A 48 -3.32 -3.12 -26.68
N HIS A 49 -2.39 -2.66 -25.83
CA HIS A 49 -2.43 -1.31 -25.24
C HIS A 49 -1.26 -0.53 -25.86
N THR A 50 -1.55 0.27 -26.87
CA THR A 50 -0.54 1.06 -27.61
C THR A 50 0.00 2.23 -26.82
N HIS A 51 -0.53 2.50 -25.63
CA HIS A 51 -0.11 3.63 -24.79
C HIS A 51 0.41 3.12 -23.45
N SER A 52 1.59 2.49 -23.50
CA SER A 52 2.43 2.41 -22.30
C SER A 52 3.03 3.81 -22.12
N PRO A 53 2.94 4.46 -20.94
CA PRO A 53 3.63 5.73 -20.73
C PRO A 53 5.11 5.53 -21.08
N HIS A 54 5.67 6.43 -21.88
CA HIS A 54 7.07 6.42 -22.26
C HIS A 54 7.94 6.58 -21.02
N ILE A 55 8.26 5.46 -20.39
CA ILE A 55 9.05 5.39 -19.17
C ILE A 55 10.53 5.32 -19.56
N ASN A 56 11.26 6.39 -19.29
CA ASN A 56 12.71 6.47 -19.50
C ASN A 56 13.44 6.20 -18.17
N TYR A 57 13.65 4.93 -17.82
CA TYR A 57 14.50 4.55 -16.67
C TYR A 57 15.94 4.29 -17.13
N SER A 58 16.73 5.35 -17.29
CA SER A 58 18.18 5.23 -17.43
C SER A 58 18.88 5.56 -16.11
N ASP A 59 18.98 4.60 -15.19
CA ASP A 59 20.10 4.56 -14.25
C ASP A 59 21.00 3.36 -14.56
N SER A 60 21.94 3.61 -15.46
CA SER A 60 22.94 2.67 -15.94
C SER A 60 24.06 2.48 -14.92
N ARG A 61 23.77 2.10 -13.67
CA ARG A 61 24.79 1.70 -12.69
C ARG A 61 24.31 0.56 -11.79
N HIS A 62 24.46 -0.65 -12.31
CA HIS A 62 24.46 -1.98 -11.64
C HIS A 62 23.11 -2.71 -11.56
N GLY A 63 22.96 -3.73 -12.41
CA GLY A 63 21.92 -4.77 -12.33
C GLY A 63 20.73 -4.49 -13.25
N SER A 64 20.20 -5.53 -13.91
CA SER A 64 19.05 -5.42 -14.83
C SER A 64 17.93 -4.55 -14.25
N PRO A 65 17.29 -3.69 -15.06
CA PRO A 65 16.17 -2.88 -14.60
C PRO A 65 15.06 -3.83 -14.16
N VAL A 66 14.83 -3.88 -12.85
CA VAL A 66 13.61 -4.47 -12.33
C VAL A 66 12.48 -3.59 -12.84
N THR A 67 11.59 -4.16 -13.65
CA THR A 67 10.44 -3.42 -14.18
C THR A 67 9.57 -2.95 -13.00
N PRO A 68 9.04 -1.71 -13.00
CA PRO A 68 8.24 -1.17 -11.91
C PRO A 68 7.09 -2.10 -11.43
N PRO A 69 6.38 -2.82 -12.32
CA PRO A 69 5.39 -3.82 -11.90
C PRO A 69 5.97 -4.93 -11.02
N LEU A 70 7.14 -5.47 -11.39
CA LEU A 70 7.78 -6.54 -10.61
C LEU A 70 8.15 -6.07 -9.20
N PHE A 71 8.64 -4.83 -9.09
CA PHE A 71 9.00 -4.27 -7.80
C PHE A 71 7.78 -4.07 -6.90
N GLN A 72 6.67 -3.60 -7.46
CA GLN A 72 5.44 -3.39 -6.73
C GLN A 72 4.81 -4.73 -6.27
N VAL A 73 4.80 -5.76 -7.13
CA VAL A 73 4.36 -7.12 -6.74
C VAL A 73 5.17 -7.64 -5.55
N ILE A 74 6.48 -7.43 -5.54
CA ILE A 74 7.32 -7.80 -4.38
C ILE A 74 6.83 -7.08 -3.11
N GLN A 75 6.53 -5.79 -3.18
CA GLN A 75 6.00 -5.07 -2.01
C GLN A 75 4.68 -5.67 -1.52
N ARG A 76 3.74 -5.97 -2.42
CA ARG A 76 2.44 -6.61 -2.10
C ARG A 76 2.62 -7.98 -1.46
N ILE A 77 3.55 -8.80 -1.97
CA ILE A 77 3.90 -10.09 -1.36
C ILE A 77 4.39 -9.90 0.07
N PHE A 78 5.34 -8.98 0.31
CA PHE A 78 5.82 -8.74 1.66
C PHE A 78 4.75 -8.12 2.58
N TYR A 79 3.89 -7.26 2.05
CA TYR A 79 2.78 -6.63 2.78
C TYR A 79 1.80 -7.67 3.32
N THR A 80 1.45 -8.66 2.50
CA THR A 80 0.49 -9.70 2.86
C THR A 80 1.13 -10.87 3.60
N VAL A 81 2.34 -11.30 3.20
CA VAL A 81 2.97 -12.54 3.69
C VAL A 81 3.90 -12.30 4.89
N ASN A 82 4.71 -11.24 4.89
CA ASN A 82 5.71 -11.01 5.96
C ASN A 82 5.10 -10.31 7.18
N ARG A 83 4.18 -11.01 7.85
CA ARG A 83 3.46 -10.51 9.04
C ARG A 83 4.38 -10.20 10.22
N SER A 84 5.61 -10.71 10.24
CA SER A 84 6.58 -10.39 11.30
C SER A 84 7.32 -9.06 11.11
N TRP A 85 7.10 -8.36 10.00
CA TRP A 85 7.83 -7.12 9.62
C TRP A 85 9.37 -7.27 9.54
N SER A 86 9.88 -8.50 9.52
CA SER A 86 11.34 -8.76 9.61
C SER A 86 12.11 -8.38 8.35
N GLY A 87 11.42 -8.24 7.22
CA GLY A 87 12.03 -8.17 5.89
C GLY A 87 12.46 -9.55 5.36
N MET A 88 12.11 -10.64 6.05
CA MET A 88 12.44 -12.00 5.68
C MET A 88 11.22 -12.91 5.84
N ILE A 89 10.65 -13.37 4.73
CA ILE A 89 9.53 -14.31 4.74
C ILE A 89 10.03 -15.68 5.22
N SER A 90 9.49 -16.13 6.34
CA SER A 90 9.74 -17.47 6.88
C SER A 90 8.89 -18.54 6.17
N ARG A 91 9.29 -19.81 6.32
CA ARG A 91 8.50 -20.95 5.82
C ARG A 91 7.09 -20.99 6.41
N GLU A 92 6.95 -20.57 7.66
CA GLU A 92 5.65 -20.58 8.35
C GLU A 92 4.73 -19.47 7.83
N GLU A 93 5.25 -18.25 7.65
CA GLU A 93 4.51 -17.15 7.01
C GLU A 93 4.06 -17.51 5.60
N LEU A 94 4.95 -18.12 4.80
CA LEU A 94 4.61 -18.57 3.45
C LEU A 94 3.48 -19.60 3.47
N ARG A 95 3.53 -20.60 4.37
CA ARG A 95 2.51 -21.65 4.51
C ARG A 95 1.14 -21.13 4.94
N ARG A 96 1.11 -20.08 5.76
CA ARG A 96 -0.14 -19.46 6.23
C ARG A 96 -0.74 -18.50 5.21
N SER A 97 0.02 -18.13 4.19
CA SER A 97 -0.44 -17.23 3.13
C SER A 97 -1.09 -17.97 1.96
N SER A 98 -1.85 -17.24 1.14
CA SER A 98 -2.39 -17.71 -0.14
C SER A 98 -1.39 -17.59 -1.29
N PHE A 99 -0.14 -17.16 -1.06
CA PHE A 99 0.78 -16.82 -2.15
C PHE A 99 1.06 -18.00 -3.10
N LEU A 100 1.32 -19.19 -2.57
CA LEU A 100 1.60 -20.36 -3.42
C LEU A 100 0.36 -20.83 -4.20
N GLN A 101 -0.84 -20.60 -3.66
CA GLN A 101 -2.09 -20.87 -4.37
C GLN A 101 -2.26 -19.88 -5.53
N ALA A 102 -2.01 -18.59 -5.28
CA ALA A 102 -2.03 -17.57 -6.32
C ALA A 102 -1.01 -17.86 -7.44
N VAL A 103 0.20 -18.31 -7.10
CA VAL A 103 1.19 -18.73 -8.11
C VAL A 103 0.67 -19.90 -8.94
N SER A 104 0.03 -20.89 -8.33
CA SER A 104 -0.54 -22.03 -9.07
C SER A 104 -1.68 -21.61 -10.01
N GLN A 105 -2.41 -20.54 -9.66
CA GLN A 105 -3.51 -20.02 -10.47
C GLN A 105 -3.03 -19.21 -11.68
N LEU A 106 -1.82 -18.65 -11.65
CA LEU A 106 -1.24 -17.90 -12.78
C LEU A 106 -1.14 -18.69 -14.08
N GLU A 107 -1.04 -20.02 -14.02
CA GLU A 107 -0.95 -20.86 -15.22
C GLU A 107 -2.30 -21.06 -15.92
N VAL A 108 -3.41 -20.87 -15.19
CA VAL A 108 -4.77 -21.18 -15.66
C VAL A 108 -5.64 -19.95 -15.82
N GLU A 109 -5.34 -18.85 -15.11
CA GLU A 109 -6.08 -17.60 -15.23
C GLU A 109 -5.47 -16.76 -16.36
N PRO A 110 -6.16 -16.59 -17.51
CA PRO A 110 -5.64 -15.85 -18.65
C PRO A 110 -5.62 -14.33 -18.41
N ASP A 111 -6.47 -13.83 -17.52
CA ASP A 111 -6.60 -12.42 -17.20
C ASP A 111 -5.89 -12.11 -15.88
N ILE A 112 -4.74 -11.43 -15.96
CA ILE A 112 -3.92 -11.11 -14.80
C ILE A 112 -4.64 -10.18 -13.81
N ASN A 113 -5.62 -9.40 -14.24
CA ASN A 113 -6.35 -8.47 -13.38
C ASN A 113 -7.29 -9.18 -12.41
N ARG A 114 -7.74 -10.39 -12.77
CA ARG A 114 -8.47 -11.29 -11.85
C ARG A 114 -7.61 -11.82 -10.71
N MET A 115 -6.28 -11.73 -10.83
CA MET A 115 -5.34 -12.12 -9.78
C MET A 115 -5.10 -10.99 -8.77
N THR A 116 -6.20 -10.51 -8.15
CA THR A 116 -6.23 -9.31 -7.31
C THR A 116 -5.32 -9.39 -6.09
N SER A 117 -5.06 -10.59 -5.54
CA SER A 117 -4.26 -10.75 -4.30
C SER A 117 -2.81 -10.25 -4.41
N PHE A 118 -2.18 -10.38 -5.58
CA PHE A 118 -0.76 -10.05 -5.75
C PHE A 118 -0.39 -9.47 -7.11
N PHE A 119 -1.02 -9.95 -8.19
CA PHE A 119 -0.46 -9.83 -9.54
C PHE A 119 -1.25 -8.90 -10.47
N SER A 120 -2.46 -8.46 -10.08
CA SER A 120 -3.28 -7.52 -10.87
C SER A 120 -2.49 -6.32 -11.38
N TYR A 121 -2.58 -6.09 -12.70
CA TYR A 121 -1.93 -4.98 -13.36
C TYR A 121 -2.70 -3.67 -13.15
N GLU A 122 -4.03 -3.71 -13.04
CA GLU A 122 -4.85 -2.56 -12.63
C GLU A 122 -4.39 -1.99 -11.29
N HIS A 123 -4.15 -2.87 -10.30
CA HIS A 123 -3.61 -2.45 -9.01
C HIS A 123 -2.20 -1.85 -9.12
N PHE A 124 -1.40 -2.32 -10.09
CA PHE A 124 -0.12 -1.71 -10.40
C PHE A 124 -0.29 -0.30 -10.93
N TYR A 125 -1.17 -0.14 -11.91
CA TYR A 125 -1.43 1.11 -12.61
C TYR A 125 -1.85 2.20 -11.64
N VAL A 126 -2.87 1.94 -10.80
CA VAL A 126 -3.38 2.90 -9.82
C VAL A 126 -2.29 3.37 -8.87
N ILE A 127 -1.55 2.44 -8.24
CA ILE A 127 -0.49 2.81 -7.30
C ILE A 127 0.61 3.62 -7.99
N TYR A 128 0.95 3.27 -9.23
CA TYR A 128 1.95 3.99 -10.00
C TYR A 128 1.49 5.41 -10.36
N CYS A 129 0.27 5.59 -10.88
CA CYS A 129 -0.29 6.89 -11.23
C CYS A 129 -0.38 7.79 -9.99
N LYS A 130 -0.89 7.28 -8.85
CA LYS A 130 -0.92 8.03 -7.60
C LYS A 130 0.46 8.43 -7.10
N PHE A 131 1.49 7.62 -7.29
CA PHE A 131 2.86 8.03 -6.97
C PHE A 131 3.35 9.13 -7.93
N TRP A 132 3.09 8.95 -9.22
CA TRP A 132 3.50 9.86 -10.28
C TRP A 132 2.85 11.24 -10.14
N GLU A 133 1.60 11.32 -9.69
CA GLU A 133 0.93 12.59 -9.38
C GLU A 133 1.64 13.39 -8.28
N LEU A 134 2.27 12.70 -7.32
CA LEU A 134 2.93 13.32 -6.17
C LEU A 134 4.39 13.69 -6.46
N ASP A 135 5.13 12.82 -7.17
CA ASP A 135 6.54 12.99 -7.57
C ASP A 135 6.67 13.92 -8.78
N LEU A 136 6.45 15.23 -8.56
CA LEU A 136 6.45 16.24 -9.61
C LEU A 136 7.85 16.51 -10.20
N ASP A 137 8.90 16.41 -9.38
CA ASP A 137 10.28 16.62 -9.80
C ASP A 137 10.93 15.36 -10.39
N ARG A 138 10.20 14.24 -10.41
CA ARG A 138 10.55 12.96 -11.06
C ARG A 138 11.82 12.36 -10.49
N ASP A 139 12.06 12.56 -9.19
CA ASP A 139 13.27 12.08 -8.52
C ASP A 139 13.11 10.69 -7.88
N LEU A 140 11.94 10.07 -8.09
CA LEU A 140 11.53 8.75 -7.58
C LEU A 140 11.45 8.68 -6.06
N THR A 141 11.31 9.83 -5.41
CA THR A 141 11.03 9.93 -3.99
C THR A 141 9.95 10.99 -3.72
N ILE A 142 9.25 10.82 -2.62
CA ILE A 142 8.26 11.81 -2.16
C ILE A 142 8.68 12.35 -0.80
N ASP A 143 8.53 13.66 -0.62
CA ASP A 143 8.72 14.32 0.67
C ASP A 143 7.38 14.57 1.39
N ARG A 144 7.44 15.25 2.53
CA ARG A 144 6.25 15.55 3.35
C ARG A 144 5.24 16.42 2.60
N SER A 145 5.73 17.39 1.83
CA SER A 145 4.91 18.33 1.06
C SER A 145 4.21 17.60 -0.08
N ASP A 146 4.91 16.66 -0.72
CA ASP A 146 4.33 15.79 -1.74
C ASP A 146 3.23 14.93 -1.13
N LEU A 147 3.52 14.21 -0.04
CA LEU A 147 2.54 13.35 0.62
C LEU A 147 1.34 14.14 1.17
N ALA A 148 1.52 15.40 1.57
CA ALA A 148 0.44 16.27 2.02
C ALA A 148 -0.58 16.63 0.93
N ARG A 149 -0.25 16.44 -0.35
CA ARG A 149 -1.19 16.60 -1.47
C ARG A 149 -2.04 15.36 -1.74
N HIS A 150 -1.66 14.20 -1.18
CA HIS A 150 -2.41 12.96 -1.39
C HIS A 150 -3.85 13.07 -0.87
N GLY A 151 -4.82 12.67 -1.70
CA GLY A 151 -6.25 12.70 -1.38
C GLY A 151 -6.73 14.09 -0.96
N ASP A 152 -6.29 15.16 -1.65
CA ASP A 152 -6.59 16.55 -1.31
C ASP A 152 -6.25 16.94 0.14
N GLY A 153 -5.17 16.34 0.63
CA GLY A 153 -4.71 16.52 2.00
C GLY A 153 -5.52 15.75 3.02
N ALA A 154 -6.06 14.57 2.66
CA ALA A 154 -6.84 13.69 3.54
C ALA A 154 -6.17 13.37 4.89
N ILE A 155 -4.84 13.22 4.89
CA ILE A 155 -4.06 12.82 6.07
C ILE A 155 -3.55 14.03 6.86
N SER A 156 -3.62 13.96 8.19
CA SER A 156 -3.10 15.00 9.10
C SER A 156 -1.58 15.18 9.00
N SER A 157 -1.11 16.41 9.19
CA SER A 157 0.32 16.74 9.15
C SER A 157 1.10 16.04 10.25
N ARG A 158 0.52 15.91 11.46
CA ARG A 158 1.08 15.10 12.56
C ARG A 158 1.25 13.64 12.12
N MET A 159 0.28 13.07 11.40
CA MET A 159 0.38 11.69 10.92
C MET A 159 1.42 11.54 9.80
N ILE A 160 1.49 12.49 8.87
CA ILE A 160 2.55 12.54 7.85
C ILE A 160 3.93 12.54 8.52
N ASP A 161 4.15 13.38 9.54
CA ASP A 161 5.41 13.40 10.27
C ASP A 161 5.76 12.05 10.89
N ARG A 162 4.76 11.29 11.37
CA ARG A 162 4.96 9.94 11.89
C ARG A 162 5.37 8.95 10.82
N ILE A 163 4.83 9.03 9.60
CA ILE A 163 5.27 8.18 8.48
C ILE A 163 6.77 8.42 8.19
N PHE A 164 7.21 9.67 8.20
CA PHE A 164 8.61 10.05 7.96
C PHE A 164 9.53 9.86 9.18
N SER A 165 8.99 9.54 10.37
CA SER A 165 9.76 9.41 11.61
C SER A 165 10.62 8.15 11.68
N GLY A 166 10.33 7.15 10.85
CA GLY A 166 10.96 5.82 10.93
C GLY A 166 10.05 4.72 11.48
N ALA A 167 8.84 5.04 11.95
CA ALA A 167 7.91 4.08 12.56
C ALA A 167 7.55 2.88 11.65
N VAL A 168 7.41 3.14 10.34
CA VAL A 168 6.85 2.20 9.34
C VAL A 168 7.76 1.93 8.14
N THR A 169 8.85 2.66 8.02
CA THR A 169 9.77 2.54 6.88
C THR A 169 10.71 1.35 7.07
N ARG A 170 10.84 0.49 6.07
CA ARG A 170 11.42 -0.87 6.21
C ARG A 170 12.89 -1.00 5.82
N ALA A 171 13.53 0.05 5.31
CA ALA A 171 14.92 -0.03 4.83
C ALA A 171 15.97 0.00 5.96
N ARG A 172 16.93 -0.93 5.90
CA ARG A 172 18.19 -0.99 6.71
C ARG A 172 19.37 -0.21 6.07
N LEU A 173 19.14 0.48 4.96
CA LEU A 173 20.17 1.23 4.22
C LEU A 173 20.23 2.70 4.69
N PRO A 174 21.36 3.41 4.49
CA PRO A 174 21.45 4.84 4.79
C PRO A 174 20.37 5.59 4.00
N ARG A 175 19.45 6.23 4.72
CA ARG A 175 18.31 6.93 4.16
C ARG A 175 18.69 8.33 3.73
N LYS A 176 18.09 8.80 2.65
CA LYS A 176 17.88 10.24 2.46
C LYS A 176 16.86 10.67 3.51
N VAL A 177 17.29 11.47 4.47
CA VAL A 177 16.44 11.97 5.54
C VAL A 177 15.27 12.74 4.93
N GLY A 178 14.04 12.42 5.36
CA GLY A 178 12.84 13.15 4.93
C GLY A 178 12.29 12.79 3.55
N LYS A 179 12.72 11.70 2.94
CA LYS A 179 12.19 11.19 1.66
C LYS A 179 11.70 9.75 1.79
N LEU A 180 10.56 9.42 1.18
CA LEU A 180 10.04 8.07 1.02
C LEU A 180 10.34 7.59 -0.39
N SER A 181 10.70 6.32 -0.53
CA SER A 181 10.84 5.69 -1.85
C SER A 181 9.48 5.25 -2.39
N TYR A 182 9.41 4.91 -3.69
CA TYR A 182 8.25 4.22 -4.27
C TYR A 182 7.85 2.97 -3.45
N ALA A 183 8.81 2.21 -2.91
CA ALA A 183 8.53 1.06 -2.06
C ALA A 183 7.74 1.43 -0.80
N ASP A 184 8.16 2.51 -0.14
CA ASP A 184 7.52 2.98 1.08
C ASP A 184 6.13 3.56 0.76
N PHE A 185 5.97 4.22 -0.40
CA PHE A 185 4.68 4.72 -0.87
C PHE A 185 3.68 3.59 -1.15
N VAL A 186 4.10 2.48 -1.76
CA VAL A 186 3.23 1.30 -1.96
C VAL A 186 2.66 0.82 -0.63
N TRP A 187 3.47 0.77 0.43
CA TRP A 187 3.01 0.37 1.77
C TRP A 187 2.06 1.40 2.37
N PHE A 188 2.36 2.68 2.20
CA PHE A 188 1.48 3.78 2.61
C PHE A 188 0.10 3.65 1.95
N LEU A 189 0.04 3.57 0.62
CA LEU A 189 -1.24 3.59 -0.10
C LEU A 189 -2.08 2.35 0.22
N LEU A 190 -1.48 1.15 0.24
CA LEU A 190 -2.17 -0.07 0.66
C LEU A 190 -2.70 0.00 2.09
N SER A 191 -1.99 0.70 2.98
CA SER A 191 -2.42 0.87 4.37
C SER A 191 -3.51 1.93 4.49
N GLU A 192 -3.45 2.99 3.69
CA GLU A 192 -4.41 4.09 3.75
C GLU A 192 -5.79 3.69 3.21
N GLU A 193 -5.81 2.96 2.09
CA GLU A 193 -7.06 2.60 1.42
C GLU A 193 -7.77 1.41 2.05
N ASP A 194 -7.04 0.47 2.68
CA ASP A 194 -7.65 -0.60 3.44
C ASP A 194 -7.08 -0.72 4.87
N LYS A 195 -7.66 0.10 5.76
CA LYS A 195 -7.38 0.12 7.20
C LYS A 195 -7.92 -1.08 7.98
N THR A 196 -8.71 -1.94 7.34
CA THR A 196 -9.28 -3.14 7.98
C THR A 196 -8.30 -4.30 8.01
N THR A 197 -7.28 -4.28 7.14
CA THR A 197 -6.29 -5.35 7.08
C THR A 197 -5.38 -5.38 8.31
N PRO A 198 -4.98 -6.57 8.80
CA PRO A 198 -4.06 -6.68 9.93
C PRO A 198 -2.70 -5.98 9.72
N THR A 199 -2.23 -5.87 8.48
CA THR A 199 -0.99 -5.15 8.13
C THR A 199 -1.19 -3.64 8.26
N SER A 200 -2.30 -3.12 7.75
CA SER A 200 -2.62 -1.70 7.89
C SER A 200 -2.83 -1.30 9.35
N THR A 201 -3.52 -2.13 10.14
CA THR A 201 -3.68 -1.88 11.57
C THR A 201 -2.33 -1.78 12.29
N GLU A 202 -1.36 -2.62 11.94
CA GLU A 202 0.00 -2.52 12.47
C GLU A 202 0.73 -1.26 11.99
N TYR A 203 0.56 -0.89 10.73
CA TYR A 203 1.16 0.30 10.14
C TYR A 203 0.72 1.56 10.89
N TRP A 204 -0.59 1.77 11.02
CA TRP A 204 -1.14 2.95 11.68
C TRP A 204 -0.92 2.94 13.20
N PHE A 205 -0.99 1.78 13.84
CA PHE A 205 -0.66 1.68 15.26
C PHE A 205 0.78 2.10 15.54
N ARG A 206 1.77 1.67 14.72
CA ARG A 206 3.17 2.10 14.85
C ARG A 206 3.33 3.62 14.67
N CYS A 207 2.54 4.22 13.80
CA CYS A 207 2.55 5.68 13.63
C CYS A 207 1.94 6.39 14.83
N MET A 208 0.84 5.88 15.40
CA MET A 208 0.15 6.50 16.53
C MET A 208 0.85 6.29 17.88
N ASP A 209 1.56 5.18 18.05
CA ASP A 209 2.38 4.87 19.23
C ASP A 209 3.63 5.76 19.19
N LEU A 210 3.56 6.90 19.89
CA LEU A 210 4.57 7.96 19.85
C LEU A 210 5.80 7.55 20.65
N ASP A 211 5.61 6.91 21.80
CA ASP A 211 6.67 6.50 22.70
C ASP A 211 7.15 5.04 22.48
N GLY A 212 6.40 4.25 21.72
CA GLY A 212 6.75 2.89 21.35
C GLY A 212 6.54 1.88 22.49
N ASP A 213 5.69 2.19 23.48
CA ASP A 213 5.43 1.32 24.62
C ASP A 213 4.46 0.16 24.30
N GLY A 214 3.85 0.18 23.11
CA GLY A 214 2.90 -0.83 22.63
C GLY A 214 1.46 -0.62 23.07
N ALA A 215 1.10 0.56 23.59
CA ALA A 215 -0.25 0.94 23.97
C ALA A 215 -0.54 2.43 23.71
N LEU A 216 -1.65 2.73 23.02
CA LEU A 216 -2.10 4.10 22.83
C LEU A 216 -2.71 4.63 24.13
N SER A 217 -2.09 5.68 24.65
CA SER A 217 -2.50 6.47 25.81
C SER A 217 -3.44 7.61 25.40
N MET A 218 -4.20 8.14 26.37
CA MET A 218 -5.09 9.28 26.12
C MET A 218 -4.34 10.52 25.61
N PHE A 219 -3.08 10.69 26.04
CA PHE A 219 -2.23 11.78 25.56
C PHE A 219 -1.95 11.67 24.06
N GLU A 220 -1.62 10.48 23.57
CA GLU A 220 -1.35 10.26 22.14
C GLU A 220 -2.63 10.42 21.30
N LEU A 221 -3.76 9.92 21.80
CA LEU A 221 -5.06 10.09 21.14
C LEU A 221 -5.44 11.58 21.05
N GLU A 222 -5.29 12.33 22.14
CA GLU A 222 -5.55 13.77 22.17
C GLU A 222 -4.60 14.53 21.23
N PHE A 223 -3.33 14.12 21.17
CA PHE A 223 -2.34 14.67 20.26
C PHE A 223 -2.77 14.55 18.79
N PHE A 224 -3.25 13.40 18.32
CA PHE A 224 -3.75 13.35 16.92
C PHE A 224 -5.09 14.08 16.76
N TYR A 225 -5.99 13.94 17.73
CA TYR A 225 -7.31 14.52 17.64
C TYR A 225 -7.33 16.05 17.63
N GLU A 226 -6.39 16.71 18.31
CA GLU A 226 -6.32 18.17 18.35
C GLU A 226 -6.22 18.78 16.93
N GLU A 227 -5.35 18.23 16.08
CA GLU A 227 -5.27 18.66 14.68
C GLU A 227 -6.52 18.25 13.90
N GLN A 228 -7.06 17.06 14.18
CA GLN A 228 -8.24 16.54 13.51
C GLN A 228 -9.48 17.42 13.76
N ALA A 229 -9.66 17.91 14.98
CA ALA A 229 -10.69 18.86 15.38
C ALA A 229 -10.54 20.21 14.67
N GLN A 230 -9.31 20.73 14.54
CA GLN A 230 -9.04 21.96 13.79
C GLN A 230 -9.40 21.80 12.30
N ARG A 231 -9.08 20.66 11.71
CA ARG A 231 -9.39 20.35 10.30
C ARG A 231 -10.89 20.20 10.04
N MET A 232 -11.64 19.63 10.99
CA MET A 232 -13.11 19.59 10.93
C MET A 232 -13.72 21.00 11.04
N ALA A 233 -13.24 21.81 11.99
CA ALA A 233 -13.70 23.18 12.16
C ALA A 233 -13.44 24.04 10.91
N ALA A 234 -12.31 23.85 10.23
CA ALA A 234 -11.99 24.51 8.97
C ALA A 234 -12.95 24.14 7.81
N ARG A 235 -13.56 22.95 7.87
CA ARG A 235 -14.62 22.50 6.94
C ARG A 235 -16.03 22.92 7.38
N GLY A 236 -16.14 23.70 8.45
CA GLY A 236 -17.43 24.17 8.99
C GLY A 236 -18.18 23.12 9.82
N VAL A 237 -17.53 22.02 10.21
CA VAL A 237 -18.10 20.98 11.08
C VAL A 237 -17.64 21.22 12.51
N GLU A 238 -18.57 21.33 13.45
CA GLU A 238 -18.25 21.47 14.88
C GLU A 238 -17.69 20.13 15.41
N PRO A 239 -16.41 20.08 15.84
CA PRO A 239 -15.82 18.84 16.33
C PRO A 239 -16.34 18.51 17.73
N LEU A 240 -16.50 17.22 18.02
CA LEU A 240 -16.86 16.74 19.35
C LEU A 240 -15.74 17.05 20.36
N PRO A 241 -16.03 17.41 21.62
CA PRO A 241 -15.00 17.50 22.64
C PRO A 241 -14.22 16.19 22.77
N PHE A 242 -12.90 16.26 22.94
CA PHE A 242 -12.03 15.06 22.97
C PHE A 242 -12.51 13.99 23.96
N HIS A 243 -12.93 14.40 25.15
CA HIS A 243 -13.42 13.47 26.17
C HIS A 243 -14.65 12.66 25.73
N ASP A 244 -15.53 13.24 24.92
CA ASP A 244 -16.70 12.52 24.41
C ASP A 244 -16.32 11.61 23.24
N LEU A 245 -15.39 12.03 22.37
CA LEU A 245 -14.82 11.14 21.35
C LEU A 245 -14.09 9.96 22.00
N ALA A 246 -13.27 10.22 23.02
CA ALA A 246 -12.50 9.20 23.72
C ALA A 246 -13.41 8.13 24.32
N ARG A 247 -14.59 8.51 24.84
CA ARG A 247 -15.61 7.54 25.29
C ARG A 247 -16.14 6.69 24.14
N GLN A 248 -16.56 7.32 23.04
CA GLN A 248 -17.07 6.61 21.85
C GLN A 248 -16.04 5.60 21.32
N VAL A 249 -14.78 6.03 21.22
CA VAL A 249 -13.67 5.20 20.77
C VAL A 249 -13.36 4.06 21.74
N LEU A 250 -13.41 4.31 23.05
CA LEU A 250 -13.22 3.26 24.06
C LEU A 250 -14.35 2.23 24.02
N ASP A 251 -15.58 2.64 23.78
CA ASP A 251 -16.73 1.74 23.61
C ASP A 251 -16.61 0.94 22.31
N LEU A 252 -16.14 1.56 21.23
CA LEU A 252 -15.91 0.93 19.93
C LEU A 252 -14.79 -0.13 19.99
N VAL A 253 -13.68 0.16 20.66
CA VAL A 253 -12.53 -0.74 20.75
C VAL A 253 -12.70 -1.77 21.88
N ALA A 254 -13.41 -1.41 22.95
CA ALA A 254 -13.60 -2.19 24.17
C ALA A 254 -12.28 -2.81 24.70
N PRO A 255 -11.26 -1.97 25.00
CA PRO A 255 -9.92 -2.46 25.32
C PRO A 255 -9.93 -3.30 26.61
N ARG A 256 -9.09 -4.34 26.65
CA ARG A 256 -9.00 -5.22 27.82
C ARG A 256 -8.60 -4.47 29.09
N CYS A 257 -7.77 -3.43 28.96
CA CYS A 257 -7.34 -2.58 30.06
C CYS A 257 -7.92 -1.16 29.84
N PRO A 258 -8.76 -0.64 30.73
CA PRO A 258 -9.31 0.71 30.59
C PRO A 258 -8.21 1.76 30.42
N GLY A 259 -8.39 2.67 29.46
CA GLY A 259 -7.45 3.77 29.18
C GLY A 259 -6.13 3.37 28.50
N ARG A 260 -5.98 2.11 28.07
CA ARG A 260 -4.84 1.61 27.31
C ARG A 260 -5.32 0.79 26.11
N ILE A 261 -5.18 1.33 24.91
CA ILE A 261 -5.57 0.63 23.67
C ILE A 261 -4.34 -0.04 23.06
N THR A 262 -4.30 -1.36 23.02
CA THR A 262 -3.20 -2.10 22.41
C THR A 262 -3.50 -2.46 20.95
N LEU A 263 -2.46 -2.78 20.19
CA LEU A 263 -2.62 -3.33 18.83
C LEU A 263 -3.52 -4.57 18.79
N ARG A 264 -3.49 -5.38 19.86
CA ARG A 264 -4.35 -6.56 19.96
C ARG A 264 -5.82 -6.15 20.06
N ASP A 265 -6.14 -5.12 20.82
CA ASP A 265 -7.52 -4.66 20.99
C ASP A 265 -8.08 -4.18 19.65
N LEU A 266 -7.32 -3.36 18.91
CA LEU A 266 -7.73 -2.88 17.57
C LEU A 266 -7.93 -4.00 16.54
N LYS A 267 -7.08 -5.03 16.57
CA LYS A 267 -7.27 -6.21 15.70
C LYS A 267 -8.47 -7.05 16.08
N GLN A 268 -8.93 -6.99 17.33
CA GLN A 268 -10.03 -7.80 17.84
C GLN A 268 -11.39 -7.10 17.70
N CYS A 269 -11.43 -5.77 17.74
CA CYS A 269 -12.70 -5.04 17.63
C CYS A 269 -13.31 -5.08 16.21
N GLY A 270 -12.50 -5.31 15.17
CA GLY A 270 -12.96 -5.35 13.78
C GLY A 270 -13.30 -3.97 13.18
N LEU A 271 -13.16 -2.90 13.96
CA LEU A 271 -13.51 -1.51 13.60
C LEU A 271 -12.26 -0.60 13.62
N ALA A 272 -11.07 -1.16 13.38
CA ALA A 272 -9.82 -0.41 13.43
C ALA A 272 -9.77 0.74 12.41
N GLY A 273 -10.35 0.56 11.22
CA GLY A 273 -10.41 1.64 10.22
C GLY A 273 -11.15 2.87 10.72
N GLU A 274 -12.32 2.67 11.32
CA GLU A 274 -13.13 3.74 11.92
C GLU A 274 -12.42 4.43 13.07
N PHE A 275 -11.74 3.65 13.92
CA PHE A 275 -10.87 4.16 14.96
C PHE A 275 -9.82 5.10 14.38
N PHE A 276 -9.09 4.67 13.34
CA PHE A 276 -8.00 5.45 12.76
C PHE A 276 -8.48 6.71 12.05
N ASP A 277 -9.54 6.62 11.26
CA ASP A 277 -10.08 7.77 10.51
C ASP A 277 -10.50 8.90 11.46
N ALA A 278 -11.06 8.58 12.63
CA ALA A 278 -11.42 9.55 13.66
C ALA A 278 -10.24 10.40 14.19
N PHE A 279 -9.01 9.94 14.06
CA PHE A 279 -7.81 10.64 14.57
C PHE A 279 -6.98 11.33 13.48
N PHE A 280 -7.04 10.91 12.22
CA PHE A 280 -6.14 11.48 11.21
C PHE A 280 -6.66 11.50 9.77
N ASN A 281 -7.86 10.98 9.46
CA ASN A 281 -8.46 11.10 8.13
C ASN A 281 -9.85 11.73 8.22
N VAL A 282 -9.91 13.04 8.00
CA VAL A 282 -11.13 13.84 8.13
C VAL A 282 -12.20 13.44 7.11
N ASP A 283 -11.80 13.15 5.88
CA ASP A 283 -12.74 12.98 4.78
C ASP A 283 -13.44 11.61 4.89
N LYS A 284 -12.68 10.54 5.23
CA LYS A 284 -13.25 9.22 5.53
C LYS A 284 -14.11 9.23 6.81
N TYR A 285 -13.70 9.97 7.84
CA TYR A 285 -14.49 10.13 9.06
C TYR A 285 -15.85 10.81 8.77
N LEU A 286 -15.85 11.95 8.08
CA LEU A 286 -17.08 12.69 7.77
C LEU A 286 -18.00 11.92 6.81
N ALA A 287 -17.44 11.21 5.82
CA ALA A 287 -18.23 10.38 4.92
C ALA A 287 -18.99 9.27 5.68
N ARG A 288 -18.38 8.69 6.71
CA ARG A 288 -19.03 7.70 7.58
C ARG A 288 -20.14 8.32 8.41
N GLU A 289 -19.89 9.44 9.08
CA GLU A 289 -20.89 10.13 9.90
C GLU A 289 -22.14 10.49 9.08
N GLN A 290 -21.95 10.92 7.82
CA GLN A 290 -23.06 11.21 6.90
C GLN A 290 -23.86 9.95 6.54
N ARG A 291 -23.19 8.81 6.28
CA ARG A 291 -23.87 7.53 6.00
C ARG A 291 -24.67 7.04 7.21
N GLU A 292 -24.10 7.13 8.41
CA GLU A 292 -24.77 6.73 9.66
C GLU A 292 -26.01 7.58 9.92
N GLN A 293 -25.94 8.90 9.70
CA GLN A 293 -27.09 9.80 9.84
C GLN A 293 -28.17 9.57 8.79
N ALA A 294 -27.78 9.25 7.55
CA ALA A 294 -28.70 8.97 6.46
C ALA A 294 -29.41 7.62 6.61
N GLY A 295 -28.91 6.73 7.48
CA GLY A 295 -29.43 5.37 7.64
C GLY A 295 -29.28 4.52 6.37
N THR A 296 -28.38 4.91 5.48
CA THR A 296 -28.15 4.21 4.22
C THR A 296 -27.49 2.87 4.52
N PRO A 297 -28.12 1.73 4.18
CA PRO A 297 -27.46 0.44 4.31
C PRO A 297 -26.22 0.41 3.41
N GLN A 298 -25.20 -0.33 3.83
CA GLN A 298 -24.01 -0.64 3.03
C GLN A 298 -24.47 -1.15 1.65
N ASP A 299 -23.94 -0.55 0.57
CA ASP A 299 -24.35 -0.84 -0.81
C ASP A 299 -24.38 -2.36 -1.05
N THR A 300 -25.59 -2.92 -1.19
CA THR A 300 -25.78 -4.36 -1.36
C THR A 300 -25.37 -4.86 -2.76
N ASP A 301 -25.02 -3.94 -3.66
CA ASP A 301 -24.61 -4.20 -5.05
C ASP A 301 -23.09 -4.39 -5.22
N SER A 302 -22.28 -4.11 -4.18
CA SER A 302 -20.84 -4.39 -4.24
C SER A 302 -20.55 -5.86 -3.96
N ASP A 303 -19.60 -6.45 -4.69
CA ASP A 303 -19.14 -7.82 -4.44
C ASP A 303 -18.69 -7.96 -2.97
N PRO A 304 -19.39 -8.77 -2.15
CA PRO A 304 -19.06 -8.92 -0.73
C PRO A 304 -17.67 -9.56 -0.53
N ALA A 305 -17.11 -10.21 -1.55
CA ALA A 305 -15.81 -10.85 -1.50
C ALA A 305 -14.65 -9.87 -1.78
N ALA A 306 -14.92 -8.71 -2.39
CA ALA A 306 -13.89 -7.73 -2.73
C ALA A 306 -13.43 -6.96 -1.48
N SER A 307 -12.12 -6.85 -1.29
CA SER A 307 -11.56 -6.02 -0.21
C SER A 307 -11.79 -4.53 -0.47
N ALA A 308 -11.59 -3.68 0.55
CA ALA A 308 -11.71 -2.24 0.35
C ALA A 308 -10.66 -1.73 -0.65
N TRP A 309 -9.45 -2.33 -0.63
CA TRP A 309 -8.42 -2.08 -1.63
C TRP A 309 -8.86 -2.46 -3.05
N ASP A 310 -9.46 -3.63 -3.23
CA ASP A 310 -9.85 -4.10 -4.58
C ASP A 310 -10.93 -3.18 -5.18
N ARG A 311 -11.90 -2.73 -4.36
CA ARG A 311 -12.92 -1.77 -4.80
C ARG A 311 -12.31 -0.42 -5.19
N TYR A 312 -11.48 0.13 -4.31
CA TYR A 312 -10.78 1.39 -4.59
C TYR A 312 -9.95 1.31 -5.86
N ALA A 313 -9.17 0.25 -6.05
CA ALA A 313 -8.31 0.09 -7.21
C ALA A 313 -9.12 -0.06 -8.51
N ALA A 314 -10.26 -0.76 -8.48
CA ALA A 314 -11.14 -0.84 -9.65
C ALA A 314 -11.74 0.53 -10.01
N GLU A 315 -12.30 1.24 -9.03
CA GLU A 315 -12.91 2.56 -9.23
C GLU A 315 -11.91 3.60 -9.75
N GLU A 316 -10.70 3.66 -9.17
CA GLU A 316 -9.65 4.58 -9.62
C GLU A 316 -9.08 4.20 -10.98
N TYR A 317 -8.98 2.90 -11.29
CA TYR A 317 -8.53 2.47 -12.61
C TYR A 317 -9.52 2.91 -13.70
N ASP A 318 -10.81 2.70 -13.48
CA ASP A 318 -11.87 3.13 -14.41
C ASP A 318 -11.84 4.66 -14.62
N PHE A 319 -11.61 5.43 -13.54
CA PHE A 319 -11.47 6.88 -13.63
C PHE A 319 -10.25 7.29 -14.45
N LEU A 320 -9.06 6.72 -14.19
CA LEU A 320 -7.83 7.04 -14.90
C LEU A 320 -7.92 6.71 -16.40
N VAL A 321 -8.50 5.56 -16.74
CA VAL A 321 -8.71 5.16 -18.15
C VAL A 321 -9.68 6.10 -18.84
N ALA A 322 -10.75 6.54 -18.17
CA ALA A 322 -11.69 7.51 -18.72
C ALA A 322 -11.06 8.90 -18.92
N GLU A 323 -10.26 9.37 -17.98
CA GLU A 323 -9.54 10.65 -18.08
C GLU A 323 -8.54 10.65 -19.25
N GLU A 324 -7.80 9.55 -19.44
CA GLU A 324 -6.89 9.37 -20.58
C GLU A 324 -7.62 9.38 -21.92
N ALA A 325 -8.74 8.67 -22.02
CA ALA A 325 -9.54 8.64 -23.25
C ALA A 325 -10.08 10.04 -23.62
N MET A 326 -10.48 10.84 -22.63
CA MET A 326 -10.94 12.21 -22.87
C MET A 326 -9.80 13.15 -23.31
N ALA A 327 -8.59 12.96 -22.79
CA ALA A 327 -7.43 13.74 -23.19
C ALA A 327 -7.00 13.46 -24.64
N GLU A 328 -7.19 12.22 -25.12
CA GLU A 328 -6.91 11.84 -26.51
C GLU A 328 -7.92 12.45 -27.51
N ASP A 329 -9.21 12.51 -27.15
CA ASP A 329 -10.25 13.11 -28.00
C ASP A 329 -10.08 14.64 -28.18
N ASP A 330 -9.52 15.33 -27.19
CA ASP A 330 -9.26 16.78 -27.25
C ASP A 330 -8.05 17.12 -28.16
N ASP A 331 -7.04 16.24 -28.23
CA ASP A 331 -5.85 16.43 -29.10
C ASP A 331 -6.18 16.22 -30.59
N ASP A 332 -7.17 15.37 -30.92
CA ASP A 332 -7.63 15.14 -32.31
C ASP A 332 -8.49 16.30 -32.88
N HIS A 333 -8.89 17.25 -32.04
CA HIS A 333 -9.69 18.43 -32.45
C HIS A 333 -8.87 19.68 -32.81
N ASP A 334 -7.53 19.67 -32.67
CA ASP A 334 -6.67 20.82 -33.02
C ASP A 334 -5.94 20.69 -34.38
N GLU A 335 -6.19 19.64 -35.18
CA GLU A 335 -5.84 19.63 -36.61
C GLU A 335 -6.84 20.48 -37.44
N GLY A 336 -6.78 21.79 -37.25
CA GLY A 336 -7.44 22.76 -38.12
C GLY A 336 -6.95 22.63 -39.58
N PRO A 337 -7.83 22.81 -40.59
CA PRO A 337 -7.49 22.53 -41.98
C PRO A 337 -6.35 23.44 -42.46
N CYS A 338 -5.30 22.83 -43.04
CA CYS A 338 -4.20 23.52 -43.70
C CYS A 338 -4.70 24.66 -44.60
N PRO A 339 -4.22 25.90 -44.45
CA PRO A 339 -4.56 26.96 -45.37
C PRO A 339 -3.97 26.65 -46.76
N LEU A 340 -4.87 26.60 -47.75
CA LEU A 340 -4.61 26.31 -49.16
C LEU A 340 -3.65 27.30 -49.84
#